data_AF-A0AAD7X5W1-F1
#
_entry.id   AF-A0AAD7X5W1-F1
#
_cell.length_a   1.000
_cell.length_b   1.000
_cell.length_c   1.000
_cell.angle_alpha   90.00
_cell.angle_beta   90.00
_cell.angle_gamma   90.00
#
_symmetry.space_group_name_H-M   'P 1'
#
loop_
_entity.id
_entity.type
_entity.pdbx_description
1 polymer ?
#
loop_
_entity_poly.entity_id
_entity_poly.type
_entity_poly.pdbx_seq_one_letter_code
_entity_poly.pdbx_strand_id
1 'polypeptide(L)'
;MAAPSLCTLPHELLNTIAEDLTEEILPSLLLTSKNINNALTPLLYASISLYDSRTARKCTNTLAKEPQEHYAQRDLAAYVRSFTVRFDAFGLKQGQRVRFARSLEGLQRARKRRLAHPSFVLVQA
;
A
#
# COMPACT_ATOMS: atom_id res chain seq x y z
N MET A 1 23.57 -27.20 13.32
CA MET A 1 22.64 -27.16 12.18
C MET A 1 22.01 -25.78 12.14
N ALA A 2 22.19 -25.02 11.06
CA ALA A 2 21.54 -23.72 10.91
C ALA A 2 20.06 -23.94 10.63
N ALA A 3 19.17 -23.21 11.32
CA ALA A 3 17.76 -23.22 10.99
C ALA A 3 17.58 -22.73 9.54
N PRO A 4 16.68 -23.33 8.75
CA PRO A 4 16.39 -22.85 7.40
C PRO A 4 15.93 -21.39 7.48
N SER A 5 16.62 -20.50 6.78
CA SER A 5 16.27 -19.08 6.76
C SER A 5 15.03 -18.86 5.89
N LEU A 6 14.13 -17.95 6.29
CA LEU A 6 13.00 -17.55 5.44
C LEU A 6 13.46 -17.08 4.04
N CYS A 7 14.69 -16.56 3.93
CA CYS A 7 15.29 -16.09 2.69
C CYS A 7 15.51 -17.19 1.62
N THR A 8 15.48 -18.47 2.01
CA THR A 8 15.66 -19.62 1.10
C THR A 8 14.35 -20.27 0.68
N LEU A 9 13.21 -19.77 1.16
CA LEU A 9 11.91 -20.32 0.77
C LEU A 9 11.54 -19.92 -0.66
N PRO A 10 10.91 -20.83 -1.43
CA PRO A 10 10.21 -20.49 -2.67
C PRO A 10 9.24 -19.33 -2.48
N HIS A 11 9.08 -18.54 -3.54
CA HIS A 11 8.23 -17.36 -3.55
C HIS A 11 6.76 -17.68 -3.22
N GLU A 12 6.28 -18.84 -3.68
CA GLU A 12 4.92 -19.31 -3.39
C GLU A 12 4.70 -19.54 -1.90
N LEU A 13 5.65 -20.18 -1.22
CA LEU A 13 5.56 -20.42 0.22
C LEU A 13 5.68 -19.12 1.03
N LEU A 14 6.52 -18.18 0.58
CA LEU A 14 6.60 -16.85 1.18
C LEU A 14 5.28 -16.09 1.07
N ASN A 15 4.59 -16.20 -0.07
CA ASN A 15 3.28 -15.58 -0.26
C ASN A 15 2.22 -16.21 0.65
N THR A 16 2.17 -17.54 0.74
CA THR A 16 1.23 -18.23 1.65
C THR A 16 1.44 -17.80 3.10
N ILE A 17 2.70 -17.76 3.56
CA ILE A 17 3.00 -17.27 4.91
C ILE A 17 2.53 -15.82 5.08
N ALA A 18 2.78 -14.97 4.09
CA ALA A 18 2.43 -13.57 4.16
C ALA A 18 0.92 -13.29 4.11
N GLU A 19 0.12 -14.17 3.51
CA GLU A 19 -1.35 -14.11 3.56
C GLU A 19 -1.90 -14.38 4.97
N ASP A 20 -1.20 -15.22 5.75
CA ASP A 20 -1.56 -15.55 7.14
C ASP A 20 -1.00 -14.54 8.17
N LEU A 21 -0.09 -13.67 7.76
CA LEU A 21 0.49 -12.64 8.63
C LEU A 21 -0.45 -11.43 8.73
N THR A 22 -0.53 -10.86 9.93
CA THR A 22 -1.21 -9.58 10.12
C THR A 22 -0.45 -8.46 9.41
N GLU A 23 -1.17 -7.45 8.92
CA GLU A 23 -0.61 -6.25 8.28
C GLU A 23 0.46 -5.55 9.15
N GLU A 24 0.42 -5.76 10.47
CA GLU A 24 1.35 -5.19 11.45
C GLU A 24 2.73 -5.87 11.43
N ILE A 25 2.81 -7.16 11.07
CA ILE A 25 4.06 -7.94 11.11
C ILE A 25 4.82 -7.82 9.79
N LEU A 26 4.08 -7.72 8.67
CA LEU A 26 4.65 -7.64 7.32
C LEU A 26 5.77 -6.60 7.19
N PRO A 27 5.61 -5.33 7.64
CA PRO A 27 6.65 -4.31 7.50
C PRO A 27 8.00 -4.70 8.11
N SER A 28 7.99 -5.30 9.30
CA SER A 28 9.21 -5.77 9.97
C SER A 28 9.86 -6.92 9.20
N LEU A 29 9.05 -7.81 8.62
CA LEU A 29 9.54 -8.92 7.81
C LEU A 29 10.22 -8.43 6.52
N LEU A 30 9.68 -7.39 5.87
CA LEU A 30 10.29 -6.79 4.68
C LEU A 30 11.67 -6.16 4.92
N LEU A 31 12.04 -5.86 6.18
CA LEU A 31 13.36 -5.30 6.52
C LEU A 31 14.44 -6.36 6.67
N THR A 32 14.06 -7.64 6.77
CA THR A 32 15.00 -8.74 7.07
C THR A 32 15.88 -9.15 5.88
N SER A 33 15.40 -8.97 4.65
CA SER A 33 16.10 -9.40 3.45
C SER A 33 15.57 -8.72 2.19
N LYS A 34 16.47 -8.42 1.24
CA LYS A 34 16.10 -7.89 -0.07
C LYS A 34 15.18 -8.83 -0.85
N ASN A 35 15.37 -10.15 -0.72
CA ASN A 35 14.53 -11.14 -1.41
C ASN A 35 13.10 -11.13 -0.85
N ILE A 36 12.98 -11.13 0.48
CA ILE A 36 11.69 -11.04 1.17
C ILE A 36 11.02 -9.70 0.86
N ASN A 37 11.78 -8.61 0.86
CA ASN A 37 11.29 -7.29 0.50
C ASN A 37 10.71 -7.28 -0.93
N ASN A 38 11.45 -7.81 -1.92
CA ASN A 38 10.98 -7.91 -3.29
C ASN A 38 9.71 -8.76 -3.41
N ALA A 39 9.66 -9.89 -2.68
CA ALA A 39 8.55 -10.83 -2.76
C ALA A 39 7.27 -10.32 -2.10
N LEU A 40 7.40 -9.69 -0.92
CA LEU A 40 6.24 -9.34 -0.10
C LEU A 40 5.78 -7.89 -0.27
N THR A 41 6.55 -7.03 -0.96
CA THR A 41 6.10 -5.65 -1.25
C THR A 41 4.77 -5.61 -2.00
N PRO A 42 4.53 -6.43 -3.04
CA PRO A 42 3.23 -6.45 -3.70
C PRO A 42 2.07 -6.79 -2.75
N LEU A 43 2.28 -7.69 -1.78
CA LEU A 43 1.27 -8.06 -0.78
C LEU A 43 1.04 -6.94 0.23
N LEU A 44 2.11 -6.33 0.75
CA LEU A 44 2.02 -5.20 1.69
C LEU A 44 1.21 -4.03 1.12
N TYR A 45 1.40 -3.72 -0.16
CA TYR A 45 0.72 -2.62 -0.82
C TYR A 45 -0.60 -3.04 -1.48
N ALA A 46 -0.97 -4.32 -1.47
CA ALA A 46 -2.19 -4.81 -2.14
C ALA A 46 -3.45 -4.19 -1.54
N SER A 47 -3.51 -4.07 -0.21
CA SER A 47 -4.60 -3.44 0.51
C SER A 47 -4.05 -2.39 1.45
N ILE A 48 -4.50 -1.14 1.29
CA ILE A 48 -4.10 -0.03 2.16
C ILE A 48 -5.33 0.43 2.90
N SER A 49 -5.35 0.26 4.22
CA SER A 49 -6.39 0.78 5.10
C SER A 49 -5.82 1.86 6.01
N LEU A 50 -6.35 3.09 5.91
CA LEU A 50 -5.86 4.23 6.68
C LEU A 50 -6.98 4.82 7.54
N TYR A 51 -6.63 5.19 8.77
CA TYR A 51 -7.57 5.72 9.77
C TYR A 51 -7.40 7.23 10.01
N ASP A 52 -6.33 7.82 9.46
CA ASP A 52 -5.99 9.24 9.65
C ASP A 52 -5.86 9.97 8.31
N SER A 53 -6.47 11.16 8.22
CA SER A 53 -6.50 11.96 7.00
C SER A 53 -5.13 12.50 6.59
N ARG A 54 -4.26 12.78 7.55
CA ARG A 54 -2.90 13.27 7.28
C ARG A 54 -2.06 12.15 6.67
N THR A 55 -2.17 10.96 7.22
CA THR A 55 -1.50 9.74 6.76
C THR A 55 -2.04 9.32 5.40
N ALA A 56 -3.36 9.37 5.21
CA ALA A 56 -4.00 9.15 3.92
C ALA A 56 -3.46 10.08 2.84
N ARG A 57 -3.35 11.38 3.12
CA ARG A 57 -2.80 12.35 2.16
C ARG A 57 -1.33 12.08 1.83
N LYS A 58 -0.50 11.78 2.84
CA LYS A 58 0.91 11.43 2.62
C LYS A 58 1.02 10.20 1.75
N CYS A 59 0.24 9.16 2.04
CA CYS A 59 0.21 7.92 1.28
C CYS A 59 -0.21 8.16 -0.17
N THR A 60 -1.32 8.86 -0.42
CA THR A 60 -1.77 9.18 -1.79
C THR A 60 -0.72 9.99 -2.56
N ASN A 61 -0.05 10.95 -1.91
CA ASN A 61 0.99 11.73 -2.55
C ASN A 61 2.20 10.86 -2.91
N THR A 62 2.61 9.94 -2.03
CA THR A 62 3.67 8.97 -2.33
C THR A 62 3.26 8.10 -3.51
N LEU A 63 2.08 7.48 -3.48
CA LEU A 63 1.62 6.62 -4.57
C LEU A 63 1.47 7.36 -5.92
N ALA A 64 1.21 8.67 -5.91
CA ALA A 64 1.10 9.45 -7.13
C ALA A 64 2.45 9.85 -7.77
N LYS A 65 3.59 9.63 -7.08
CA LYS A 65 4.93 9.92 -7.61
C LYS A 65 5.35 8.93 -8.68
N GLU A 66 6.26 9.35 -9.55
CA GLU A 66 6.79 8.47 -10.58
C GLU A 66 7.64 7.34 -9.99
N PRO A 67 7.71 6.16 -10.64
CA PRO A 67 8.56 5.04 -10.20
C PRO A 67 10.00 5.46 -9.91
N GLN A 68 10.56 6.37 -10.71
CA GLN A 68 11.94 6.88 -10.55
C GLN A 68 12.16 7.63 -9.24
N GLU A 69 11.10 8.18 -8.65
CA GLU A 69 11.15 8.86 -7.35
C GLU A 69 11.04 7.89 -6.16
N HIS A 70 10.75 6.60 -6.41
CA HIS A 70 10.63 5.58 -5.38
C HIS A 70 11.93 4.82 -5.17
N TYR A 71 12.14 4.35 -3.94
CA TYR A 71 13.24 3.44 -3.63
C TYR A 71 13.14 2.18 -4.50
N ALA A 72 14.27 1.79 -5.11
CA ALA A 72 14.37 0.69 -6.07
C ALA A 72 13.50 0.85 -7.33
N GLN A 73 13.13 2.09 -7.68
CA GLN A 73 12.37 2.44 -8.90
C GLN A 73 11.03 1.71 -9.06
N ARG A 74 10.40 1.33 -7.94
CA ARG A 74 9.18 0.52 -7.95
C ARG A 74 7.94 1.37 -8.18
N ASP A 75 7.05 0.89 -9.04
CA ASP A 75 5.70 1.45 -9.18
C ASP A 75 4.81 0.92 -8.04
N LEU A 76 4.86 1.58 -6.88
CA LEU A 76 4.06 1.17 -5.71
C LEU A 76 2.55 1.27 -5.99
N ALA A 77 2.14 2.21 -6.83
CA ALA A 77 0.73 2.37 -7.19
C ALA A 77 0.20 1.20 -8.02
N ALA A 78 1.07 0.53 -8.79
CA ALA A 78 0.69 -0.66 -9.54
C ALA A 78 0.26 -1.83 -8.63
N TYR A 79 0.78 -1.91 -7.41
CA TYR A 79 0.45 -2.99 -6.48
C TYR A 79 -0.88 -2.79 -5.75
N VAL A 80 -1.36 -1.55 -5.62
CA VAL A 80 -2.55 -1.23 -4.83
C VAL A 80 -3.81 -1.79 -5.50
N ARG A 81 -4.51 -2.73 -4.86
CA ARG A 81 -5.79 -3.28 -5.33
C ARG A 81 -6.97 -2.61 -4.62
N SER A 82 -6.86 -2.45 -3.30
CA SER A 82 -7.83 -1.76 -2.45
C SER A 82 -7.16 -0.61 -1.70
N PHE A 83 -7.85 0.53 -1.68
CA PHE A 83 -7.43 1.69 -0.89
C PHE A 83 -8.64 2.19 -0.12
N THR A 84 -8.64 1.92 1.18
CA THR A 84 -9.71 2.28 2.11
C THR A 84 -9.22 3.36 3.04
N VAL A 85 -10.00 4.42 3.18
CA VAL A 85 -9.78 5.39 4.24
C VAL A 85 -11.02 5.44 5.10
N ARG A 86 -10.83 5.12 6.37
CA ARG A 86 -11.83 5.22 7.42
C ARG A 86 -11.57 6.52 8.15
N PHE A 87 -12.59 7.34 8.24
CA PHE A 87 -12.54 8.55 9.04
C PHE A 87 -13.52 8.38 10.17
N ASP A 88 -13.04 8.59 11.40
CA ASP A 88 -13.93 8.72 12.53
C ASP A 88 -14.87 9.91 12.26
N ALA A 89 -16.16 9.75 12.59
CA ALA A 89 -17.22 10.73 12.31
C ALA A 89 -16.90 12.18 12.75
N PHE A 90 -15.94 12.36 13.66
CA PHE A 90 -15.50 13.64 14.22
C PHE A 90 -14.23 14.25 13.56
N GLY A 91 -13.57 13.55 12.64
CA GLY A 91 -12.16 13.80 12.30
C GLY A 91 -11.85 14.68 11.09
N LEU A 92 -12.81 14.97 10.21
CA LEU A 92 -12.52 15.67 8.95
C LEU A 92 -13.29 16.97 8.81
N LYS A 93 -12.60 18.10 8.99
CA LYS A 93 -13.09 19.40 8.51
C LYS A 93 -13.35 19.33 6.99
N GLN A 94 -14.42 19.97 6.50
CA GLN A 94 -14.85 19.91 5.09
C GLN A 94 -13.72 20.19 4.08
N GLY A 95 -12.80 21.11 4.39
CA GLY A 95 -11.62 21.41 3.55
C GLY A 95 -10.60 20.26 3.44
N GLN A 96 -10.51 19.38 4.45
CA GLN A 96 -9.65 18.19 4.40
C GLN A 96 -10.27 17.10 3.52
N ARG A 97 -11.60 16.95 3.52
CA ARG A 97 -12.32 16.06 2.58
C ARG A 97 -12.05 16.42 1.13
N VAL A 98 -12.20 17.70 0.78
CA VAL A 98 -11.98 18.17 -0.60
C VAL A 98 -10.54 17.98 -1.04
N ARG A 99 -9.56 18.28 -0.18
CA ARG A 99 -8.14 18.06 -0.49
C ARG A 99 -7.80 16.58 -0.67
N PHE A 100 -8.35 15.72 0.17
CA PHE A 100 -8.16 14.28 0.06
C PHE A 100 -8.79 13.72 -1.22
N ALA A 101 -10.03 14.12 -1.54
CA ALA A 101 -10.69 13.75 -2.79
C ALA A 101 -9.86 14.15 -4.03
N ARG A 102 -9.27 15.36 -4.04
CA ARG A 102 -8.36 15.79 -5.11
C ARG A 102 -7.09 14.95 -5.22
N SER A 103 -6.48 14.58 -4.09
CA SER A 103 -5.30 13.68 -4.08
C SER A 103 -5.66 12.29 -4.60
N LEU A 104 -6.84 11.77 -4.22
CA LEU A 104 -7.35 10.49 -4.68
C LEU A 104 -7.68 10.51 -6.18
N GLU A 105 -8.29 11.59 -6.68
CA GLU A 105 -8.47 11.83 -8.11
C GLU A 105 -7.14 11.91 -8.85
N GLY A 106 -6.12 12.56 -8.27
CA GLY A 106 -4.77 12.61 -8.82
C GLY A 106 -4.17 11.21 -8.99
N LEU A 107 -4.28 10.37 -7.96
CA LEU A 107 -3.88 8.96 -8.01
C LEU A 107 -4.68 8.16 -9.05
N GLN A 108 -5.99 8.36 -9.10
CA GLN A 108 -6.86 7.73 -10.09
C GLN A 108 -6.49 8.14 -11.52
N ARG A 109 -6.21 9.42 -11.79
CA ARG A 109 -5.78 9.91 -13.11
C ARG A 109 -4.40 9.37 -13.50
N ALA A 110 -3.46 9.33 -12.55
CA ALA A 110 -2.14 8.74 -12.76
C ALA A 110 -2.25 7.25 -13.14
N ARG A 111 -3.17 6.51 -12.51
CA ARG A 111 -3.45 5.09 -12.83
C ARG A 111 -4.28 4.87 -14.09
N LYS A 112 -5.25 5.73 -14.42
CA LYS A 112 -6.11 5.59 -15.61
C LYS A 112 -5.30 5.64 -16.92
N ARG A 113 -4.11 6.25 -16.89
CA ARG A 113 -3.15 6.23 -18.00
C ARG A 113 -2.36 4.92 -18.12
N ARG A 114 -2.49 3.96 -17.19
CA ARG A 114 -1.59 2.79 -17.08
C ARG A 114 -2.24 1.38 -17.01
N LEU A 115 -3.51 1.17 -16.59
CA LEU A 115 -4.41 -0.01 -16.81
C LEU A 115 -5.47 -0.21 -15.68
N ALA A 116 -6.40 -1.15 -15.88
CA ALA A 116 -7.81 -1.24 -15.45
C ALA A 116 -8.19 -1.21 -13.94
N HIS A 117 -9.35 -0.57 -13.69
CA HIS A 117 -10.27 -0.59 -12.55
C HIS A 117 -9.77 -0.93 -11.14
N PRO A 118 -9.43 0.10 -10.33
CA PRO A 118 -9.31 -0.05 -8.87
C PRO A 118 -10.62 0.30 -8.17
N SER A 119 -11.01 -0.52 -7.20
CA SER A 119 -12.11 -0.25 -6.26
C SER A 119 -11.61 0.66 -5.14
N PHE A 120 -11.83 1.97 -5.29
CA PHE A 120 -11.58 2.92 -4.20
C PHE A 120 -12.85 3.06 -3.37
N VAL A 121 -12.79 2.62 -2.12
CA VAL A 121 -13.93 2.70 -1.20
C VAL A 121 -13.61 3.71 -0.11
N LEU A 122 -14.31 4.84 -0.13
CA LEU A 122 -14.32 5.77 0.98
C LEU A 122 -15.37 5.29 1.98
N VAL A 123 -14.95 4.69 3.08
CA VAL A 123 -15.88 4.21 4.11
C VAL A 123 -15.99 5.31 5.18
N GLN A 124 -17.16 5.95 5.25
CA GLN A 124 -17.53 6.76 6.40
C GLN A 124 -18.06 5.83 7.48
N ALA A 125 -17.47 5.90 8.68
CA ALA A 125 -18.03 5.31 9.89
C ALA A 125 -18.89 6.37 10.61
#